data_AF-A0A2G9M734-F1
#
_entry.id   AF-A0A2G9M734-F1
#
_cell.length_a   1.000
_cell.length_b   1.000
_cell.length_c   1.000
_cell.angle_alpha   90.00
_cell.angle_beta   90.00
_cell.angle_gamma   90.00
#
_symmetry.space_group_name_H-M   'P 1'
#
loop_
_entity.id
_entity.type
_entity.pdbx_description
1 polymer ?
#
loop_
_entity_poly.entity_id
_entity_poly.type
_entity_poly.pdbx_seq_one_letter_code
_entity_poly.pdbx_strand_id
1 'polypeptide(L)'
;MGRSTSKRSQRRLRTCRRKSKNIHTCRPRRKRIRSEALKIKNSKPDAIVFTNYGFEHIAAKRMKDIGVNAQFFSVLMDDERIKGSDGAFEGTIAITSFTPTEKFITKFKQKYNEEADMGSDTAYDAAMLLAKAMKGTGSTDVDILKDYLNDLETYDGASGHLTFDGKGGVTKTPSFKIVKNGKLVDLE
;
A
#
# COMPACT_ATOMS: atom_id res chain seq x y z
N MET A 1 12.82 -2.10 -11.78
CA MET A 1 11.94 -0.91 -11.75
C MET A 1 11.26 -0.81 -10.38
N GLY A 2 11.27 0.34 -9.70
CA GLY A 2 10.64 0.46 -8.36
C GLY A 2 10.71 1.86 -7.74
N ARG A 3 10.80 2.92 -8.55
CA ARG A 3 10.99 4.32 -8.09
C ARG A 3 9.80 5.24 -8.37
N SER A 4 8.69 4.75 -8.92
CA SER A 4 7.58 5.60 -9.39
C SER A 4 6.70 6.12 -8.24
N THR A 5 6.38 5.27 -7.27
CA THR A 5 5.54 5.63 -6.12
C THR A 5 6.20 6.67 -5.21
N SER A 6 7.49 6.47 -4.90
CA SER A 6 8.31 7.42 -4.12
C SER A 6 8.37 8.82 -4.77
N LYS A 7 8.57 8.90 -6.09
CA LYS A 7 8.68 10.20 -6.79
C LYS A 7 7.34 10.94 -6.88
N ARG A 8 6.22 10.25 -7.08
CA ARG A 8 4.88 10.88 -7.12
C ARG A 8 4.47 11.41 -5.74
N SER A 9 4.71 10.64 -4.68
CA SER A 9 4.47 11.11 -3.29
C SER A 9 5.35 12.31 -2.97
N GLN A 10 6.65 12.28 -3.32
CA GLN A 10 7.55 13.41 -3.15
C GLN A 10 7.12 14.66 -3.94
N ARG A 11 6.51 14.51 -5.12
CA ARG A 11 5.99 15.65 -5.91
C ARG A 11 4.75 16.28 -5.28
N ARG A 12 3.79 15.49 -4.77
CA ARG A 12 2.62 16.04 -4.04
C ARG A 12 2.99 16.66 -2.70
N LEU A 13 4.01 16.14 -2.03
CA LEU A 13 4.56 16.73 -0.80
C LEU A 13 5.25 18.08 -1.05
N ARG A 14 5.73 18.37 -2.28
CA ARG A 14 6.32 19.68 -2.63
C ARG A 14 5.30 20.81 -2.65
N THR A 15 4.03 20.53 -2.95
CA THR A 15 2.95 21.53 -2.87
C THR A 15 2.53 21.83 -1.43
N CYS A 16 2.69 20.86 -0.51
CA CYS A 16 2.52 21.06 0.94
C CYS A 16 3.78 21.56 1.68
N ARG A 17 4.86 21.89 0.95
CA ARG A 17 6.20 22.20 1.50
C ARG A 17 6.26 23.47 2.34
N ARG A 18 5.20 24.30 2.36
CA ARG A 18 5.10 25.44 3.28
C ARG A 18 4.69 25.05 4.72
N LYS A 19 4.26 23.79 4.99
CA LYS A 19 3.86 23.36 6.35
C LYS A 19 4.64 22.18 6.94
N SER A 20 5.24 21.27 6.16
CA SER A 20 5.93 20.08 6.70
C SER A 20 7.45 20.26 6.72
N LYS A 21 8.01 20.66 7.87
CA LYS A 21 9.47 20.80 8.06
C LYS A 21 10.21 19.48 8.31
N ASN A 22 9.55 18.36 8.63
CA ASN A 22 10.22 17.14 9.09
C ASN A 22 9.67 15.84 8.47
N ILE A 23 9.99 15.58 7.20
CA ILE A 23 9.70 14.28 6.56
C ILE A 23 10.92 13.37 6.77
N HIS A 24 10.81 12.38 7.65
CA HIS A 24 11.83 11.35 7.86
C HIS A 24 11.42 10.03 7.21
N THR A 25 12.22 9.56 6.25
CA THR A 25 12.10 8.21 5.71
C THR A 25 12.90 7.25 6.59
N CYS A 26 12.23 6.51 7.46
CA CYS A 26 12.84 5.43 8.23
C CYS A 26 12.93 4.18 7.35
N ARG A 27 14.09 3.50 7.31
CA ARG A 27 14.27 2.22 6.61
C ARG A 27 14.82 1.21 7.63
N PRO A 28 13.97 0.71 8.55
CA PRO A 28 14.43 0.07 9.76
C PRO A 28 15.18 -1.21 9.40
N ARG A 29 16.51 -1.19 9.56
CA ARG A 29 17.30 -2.42 9.70
C ARG A 29 17.25 -2.80 11.18
N ARG A 30 16.94 -4.06 11.49
CA ARG A 30 16.77 -4.58 12.87
C ARG A 30 17.81 -4.07 13.87
N LYS A 31 19.07 -3.89 13.46
CA LYS A 31 20.19 -3.42 14.29
C LYS A 31 20.21 -1.90 14.61
N ARG A 32 19.41 -1.04 13.96
CA ARG A 32 19.53 0.45 14.08
C ARG A 32 18.29 1.20 14.57
N ILE A 33 17.19 0.48 14.85
CA ILE A 33 15.89 1.07 15.23
C ILE A 33 16.00 2.05 16.42
N ARG A 34 16.83 1.74 17.43
CA ARG A 34 17.02 2.62 18.60
C ARG A 34 17.56 4.00 18.22
N SER A 35 18.61 4.04 17.40
CA SER A 35 19.25 5.30 17.00
C SER A 35 18.36 6.14 16.07
N GLU A 36 17.55 5.48 15.24
CA GLU A 36 16.61 6.15 14.34
C GLU A 36 15.42 6.72 15.12
N ALA A 37 14.86 5.95 16.06
CA ALA A 37 13.76 6.40 16.91
C ALA A 37 14.13 7.64 17.74
N LEU A 38 15.35 7.71 18.28
CA LEU A 38 15.82 8.90 19.00
C LEU A 38 15.95 10.13 18.09
N LYS A 39 16.45 9.97 16.86
CA LYS A 39 16.50 11.06 15.88
C LYS A 39 15.10 11.58 15.54
N ILE A 40 14.16 10.66 15.34
CA ILE A 40 12.75 10.97 15.08
C ILE A 40 12.13 11.70 16.27
N LYS A 41 12.36 11.23 17.50
CA LYS A 41 11.87 11.94 18.71
C LYS A 41 12.39 13.38 18.76
N ASN A 42 13.69 13.56 18.53
CA ASN A 42 14.33 14.88 18.62
C ASN A 42 13.85 15.84 17.53
N SER A 43 13.38 15.35 16.38
CA SER A 43 12.82 16.21 15.34
C SER A 43 11.37 16.63 15.59
N LYS A 44 10.70 16.09 16.61
CA LYS A 44 9.32 16.44 16.99
C LYS A 44 8.36 16.41 15.79
N PRO A 45 8.21 15.26 15.10
CA PRO A 45 7.36 15.18 13.92
C PRO A 45 5.88 15.22 14.31
N ASP A 46 5.07 15.85 13.46
CA ASP A 46 3.61 15.77 13.56
C ASP A 46 3.08 14.42 13.02
N ALA A 47 3.80 13.84 12.05
CA ALA A 47 3.41 12.58 11.40
C ALA A 47 4.61 11.72 11.01
N ILE A 48 4.42 10.40 11.01
CA ILE A 48 5.41 9.40 10.60
C ILE A 48 4.76 8.46 9.59
N VAL A 49 5.42 8.26 8.44
CA VAL A 49 4.93 7.39 7.37
C VAL A 49 5.80 6.15 7.25
N PHE A 50 5.22 4.98 7.50
CA PHE A 50 5.84 3.68 7.28
C PHE A 50 5.68 3.29 5.81
N THR A 51 6.79 2.95 5.15
CA THR A 51 6.85 2.64 3.70
C THR A 51 7.58 1.33 3.39
N ASN A 52 7.88 0.54 4.43
CA ASN A 52 8.75 -0.64 4.32
C ASN A 52 8.01 -1.90 4.74
N TYR A 53 8.60 -3.04 4.38
CA TYR A 53 8.24 -4.36 4.89
C TYR A 53 9.18 -4.79 6.04
N GLY A 54 8.62 -5.39 7.08
CA GLY A 54 9.34 -6.15 8.11
C GLY A 54 9.23 -5.55 9.50
N PHE A 55 10.13 -4.61 9.84
CA PHE A 55 10.37 -4.19 11.24
C PHE A 55 9.56 -2.96 11.69
N GLU A 56 8.56 -2.55 10.93
CA GLU A 56 7.69 -1.40 11.24
C GLU A 56 7.00 -1.55 12.60
N HIS A 57 6.52 -2.73 12.96
CA HIS A 57 5.88 -3.00 14.26
C HIS A 57 6.84 -2.77 15.44
N ILE A 58 8.10 -3.21 15.31
CA ILE A 58 9.16 -2.97 16.31
C ILE A 58 9.49 -1.48 16.40
N ALA A 59 9.58 -0.80 15.26
CA ALA A 59 9.87 0.63 15.21
C ALA A 59 8.73 1.44 15.83
N ALA A 60 7.48 1.11 15.51
CA ALA A 60 6.28 1.73 16.06
C ALA A 60 6.23 1.60 17.58
N LYS A 61 6.40 0.37 18.10
CA LYS A 61 6.49 0.12 19.54
C LYS A 61 7.58 0.95 20.19
N ARG A 62 8.79 0.92 19.63
CA ARG A 62 9.91 1.69 20.19
C ARG A 62 9.66 3.19 20.19
N MET A 63 9.00 3.73 19.17
CA MET A 63 8.67 5.16 19.09
C MET A 63 7.63 5.54 20.15
N LYS A 64 6.62 4.69 20.38
CA LYS A 64 5.66 4.87 21.48
C LYS A 64 6.36 4.78 22.85
N ASP A 65 7.22 3.79 23.08
CA ASP A 65 7.97 3.61 24.34
C ASP A 65 8.80 4.84 24.72
N ILE A 66 9.38 5.55 23.73
CA ILE A 66 10.18 6.75 23.96
C ILE A 66 9.35 8.04 23.95
N GLY A 67 8.02 7.95 23.86
CA GLY A 67 7.10 9.11 23.94
C GLY A 67 6.95 9.92 22.65
N VAL A 68 7.03 9.29 21.48
CA VAL A 68 6.67 9.93 20.21
C VAL A 68 5.15 9.90 20.02
N ASN A 69 4.53 11.08 19.99
CA ASN A 69 3.07 11.24 19.88
C ASN A 69 2.59 11.58 18.45
N ALA A 70 3.45 11.42 17.45
CA ALA A 70 3.11 11.72 16.05
C ALA A 70 2.01 10.79 15.49
N GLN A 71 1.21 11.30 14.55
CA GLN A 71 0.25 10.47 13.81
C GLN A 71 1.01 9.47 12.93
N PHE A 72 0.66 8.19 13.03
CA PHE A 72 1.23 7.15 12.17
C PHE A 72 0.40 6.98 10.90
N PHE A 73 1.09 6.87 9.78
CA PHE A 73 0.55 6.49 8.48
C PHE A 73 1.30 5.28 7.95
N SER A 74 0.63 4.38 7.25
CA SER A 74 1.29 3.29 6.54
C SER A 74 0.72 3.11 5.14
N VAL A 75 1.54 2.66 4.19
CA VAL A 75 1.08 2.21 2.87
C VAL A 75 0.88 0.69 2.80
N LEU A 76 1.32 -0.02 3.84
CA LEU A 76 1.32 -1.48 3.94
C LEU A 76 0.98 -1.84 5.37
N MET A 77 -0.24 -2.33 5.59
CA MET A 77 -0.73 -2.73 6.91
C MET A 77 -1.66 -3.93 6.75
N ASP A 78 -1.36 -5.01 7.47
CA ASP A 78 -2.15 -6.23 7.54
C ASP A 78 -2.30 -6.69 8.99
N ASP A 79 -3.09 -7.73 9.20
CA ASP A 79 -3.41 -8.26 10.52
C ASP A 79 -2.17 -8.75 11.28
N GLU A 80 -1.20 -9.37 10.60
CA GLU A 80 0.01 -9.88 11.23
C GLU A 80 0.85 -8.74 11.82
N ARG A 81 1.00 -7.63 11.08
CA ARG A 81 1.70 -6.43 11.52
C ARG A 81 1.03 -5.77 12.70
N ILE A 82 -0.29 -5.67 12.67
CA ILE A 82 -1.06 -5.05 13.76
C ILE A 82 -0.90 -5.87 15.03
N LYS A 83 -1.09 -7.20 14.94
CA LYS A 83 -0.90 -8.12 16.07
C LYS A 83 0.53 -8.07 16.62
N GLY A 84 1.53 -8.04 15.74
CA GLY A 84 2.94 -7.95 16.13
C GLY A 84 3.36 -6.61 16.75
N SER A 85 2.51 -5.57 16.70
CA SER A 85 2.83 -4.24 17.21
C SER A 85 2.54 -4.03 18.68
N ASP A 86 1.83 -4.97 19.33
CA ASP A 86 1.45 -4.87 20.75
C ASP A 86 0.71 -3.55 21.04
N GLY A 87 -0.27 -3.22 20.18
CA GLY A 87 -1.09 -2.00 20.27
C GLY A 87 -0.41 -0.72 19.74
N ALA A 88 0.87 -0.76 19.36
CA ALA A 88 1.58 0.45 18.92
C ALA A 88 1.02 1.07 17.61
N PHE A 89 0.30 0.27 16.81
CA PHE A 89 -0.39 0.75 15.61
C PHE A 89 -1.82 1.23 15.84
N GLU A 90 -2.38 1.18 17.05
CA GLU A 90 -3.72 1.70 17.31
C GLU A 90 -3.84 3.18 16.87
N GLY A 91 -4.90 3.50 16.11
CA GLY A 91 -5.11 4.82 15.50
C GLY A 91 -4.24 5.13 14.27
N THR A 92 -3.45 4.17 13.78
CA THR A 92 -2.66 4.34 12.54
C THR A 92 -3.58 4.37 11.32
N ILE A 93 -3.35 5.33 10.41
CA ILE A 93 -4.07 5.43 9.14
C ILE A 93 -3.29 4.66 8.07
N ALA A 94 -3.90 3.62 7.51
CA ALA A 94 -3.37 2.87 6.38
C ALA A 94 -3.97 3.37 5.07
N ILE A 95 -3.12 3.62 4.08
CA ILE A 95 -3.51 3.96 2.71
C ILE A 95 -3.25 2.71 1.88
N THR A 96 -4.31 2.07 1.39
CA THR A 96 -4.20 0.80 0.67
C THR A 96 -4.82 0.90 -0.72
N SER A 97 -4.21 0.20 -1.67
CA SER A 97 -4.82 -0.06 -2.99
C SER A 97 -5.42 -1.46 -3.06
N PHE A 98 -5.41 -2.22 -1.96
CA PHE A 98 -6.15 -3.48 -1.85
C PHE A 98 -7.62 -3.16 -1.58
N THR A 99 -8.45 -3.26 -2.62
CA THR A 99 -9.89 -3.01 -2.53
C THR A 99 -10.62 -4.07 -3.37
N PRO A 100 -10.56 -5.34 -2.94
CA PRO A 100 -11.18 -6.43 -3.67
C PRO A 100 -12.70 -6.23 -3.75
N THR A 101 -13.28 -6.58 -4.90
CA THR A 101 -14.74 -6.63 -5.06
C THR A 101 -15.34 -7.76 -4.21
N GLU A 102 -16.58 -7.59 -3.77
CA GLU A 102 -17.31 -8.63 -3.02
C GLU A 102 -17.38 -9.96 -3.79
N LYS A 103 -17.54 -9.87 -5.11
CA LYS A 103 -17.53 -11.02 -6.02
C LYS A 103 -16.21 -11.77 -5.99
N PHE A 104 -15.08 -11.05 -5.94
CA PHE A 104 -13.77 -11.68 -5.83
C PHE A 104 -13.60 -12.35 -4.47
N ILE A 105 -13.90 -11.65 -3.37
CA ILE A 105 -13.80 -12.20 -1.99
C ILE A 105 -14.62 -13.49 -1.87
N THR A 106 -15.87 -13.45 -2.32
CA THR A 106 -16.79 -14.60 -2.25
C THR A 106 -16.24 -15.79 -3.03
N LYS A 107 -15.78 -15.58 -4.27
CA LYS A 107 -15.22 -16.65 -5.10
C LYS A 107 -13.88 -17.18 -4.57
N PHE A 108 -13.04 -16.29 -4.03
CA PHE A 108 -11.76 -16.67 -3.47
C PHE A 108 -11.96 -17.59 -2.26
N LYS A 109 -12.84 -17.19 -1.33
CA LYS A 109 -13.18 -17.98 -0.15
C LYS A 109 -13.82 -19.32 -0.50
N GLN A 110 -14.73 -19.35 -1.46
CA GLN A 110 -15.35 -20.60 -1.93
C GLN A 110 -14.33 -21.58 -2.54
N LYS A 111 -13.32 -21.07 -3.25
CA LYS A 111 -12.35 -21.90 -3.96
C LYS A 111 -11.20 -22.38 -3.07
N TYR A 112 -10.71 -21.52 -2.18
CA TYR A 112 -9.50 -21.77 -1.39
C TYR A 112 -9.80 -22.04 0.09
N ASN A 113 -11.04 -21.83 0.55
CA ASN A 113 -11.43 -21.92 1.95
C ASN A 113 -10.61 -21.00 2.88
N GLU A 114 -10.11 -19.89 2.32
CA GLU A 114 -9.25 -18.90 2.97
C GLU A 114 -9.68 -17.48 2.58
N GLU A 115 -9.35 -16.50 3.41
CA GLU A 115 -9.56 -15.09 3.09
C GLU A 115 -8.51 -14.60 2.08
N ALA A 116 -8.89 -13.68 1.20
CA ALA A 116 -7.97 -13.12 0.21
C ALA A 116 -6.93 -12.23 0.89
N ASP A 117 -5.65 -12.55 0.72
CA ASP A 117 -4.54 -11.73 1.22
C ASP A 117 -4.33 -10.48 0.37
N MET A 118 -3.69 -9.47 0.95
CA MET A 118 -3.33 -8.21 0.32
C MET A 118 -2.60 -8.44 -1.00
N GLY A 119 -3.17 -7.95 -2.09
CA GLY A 119 -2.61 -8.03 -3.44
C GLY A 119 -3.08 -9.24 -4.26
N SER A 120 -3.85 -10.16 -3.67
CA SER A 120 -4.44 -11.29 -4.39
C SER A 120 -5.39 -10.85 -5.51
N ASP A 121 -6.13 -9.77 -5.28
CA ASP A 121 -7.02 -9.14 -6.26
C ASP A 121 -6.25 -8.59 -7.47
N THR A 122 -5.15 -7.90 -7.20
CA THR A 122 -4.29 -7.26 -8.20
C THR A 122 -3.52 -8.31 -9.00
N ALA A 123 -3.05 -9.37 -8.34
CA ALA A 123 -2.42 -10.51 -9.01
C ALA A 123 -3.40 -11.24 -9.93
N TYR A 124 -4.65 -11.42 -9.48
CA TYR A 124 -5.72 -11.99 -10.30
C TYR A 124 -5.99 -11.13 -11.53
N ASP A 125 -6.14 -9.81 -11.36
CA ASP A 125 -6.36 -8.88 -12.47
C ASP A 125 -5.20 -8.88 -13.46
N ALA A 126 -3.96 -8.93 -13.00
CA ALA A 126 -2.80 -9.00 -13.88
C ALA A 126 -2.82 -10.26 -14.76
N ALA A 127 -3.14 -11.42 -14.19
CA ALA A 127 -3.26 -12.67 -14.94
C ALA A 127 -4.45 -12.62 -15.93
N MET A 128 -5.58 -12.06 -15.51
CA MET A 128 -6.77 -11.95 -16.35
C MET A 128 -6.60 -10.94 -17.49
N LEU A 129 -5.88 -9.83 -17.27
CA LEU A 129 -5.52 -8.86 -18.31
C LEU A 129 -4.61 -9.49 -19.36
N LEU A 130 -3.60 -10.26 -18.95
CA LEU A 130 -2.73 -10.96 -19.89
C LEU A 130 -3.51 -11.99 -20.72
N ALA A 131 -4.38 -12.78 -20.06
CA ALA A 131 -5.25 -13.73 -20.76
C ALA A 131 -6.24 -13.03 -21.72
N LYS A 132 -6.76 -11.86 -21.33
CA LYS A 132 -7.61 -11.03 -22.19
C LYS A 132 -6.83 -10.53 -23.41
N ALA A 133 -5.60 -10.06 -23.24
CA ALA A 133 -4.74 -9.63 -24.34
C ALA A 133 -4.44 -10.77 -25.31
N MET A 134 -4.05 -11.95 -24.81
CA MET A 134 -3.80 -13.13 -25.65
C MET A 134 -5.03 -13.55 -26.44
N LYS A 135 -6.22 -13.51 -25.83
CA LYS A 135 -7.48 -13.81 -26.53
C LYS A 135 -7.87 -12.73 -27.55
N GLY A 136 -7.63 -11.47 -27.23
CA GLY A 136 -7.98 -10.34 -28.09
C GLY A 136 -7.09 -10.23 -29.33
N THR A 137 -5.81 -10.59 -29.21
CA THR A 137 -4.84 -10.50 -30.30
C THR A 137 -4.62 -11.83 -31.03
N GLY A 138 -5.00 -12.95 -30.41
CA GLY A 138 -4.67 -14.29 -30.91
C GLY A 138 -3.17 -14.60 -30.89
N SER A 139 -2.39 -13.85 -30.10
CA SER A 139 -0.93 -13.92 -30.07
C SER A 139 -0.39 -14.12 -28.66
N THR A 140 0.83 -14.64 -28.58
CA THR A 140 1.66 -14.68 -27.37
C THR A 140 2.90 -13.79 -27.48
N ASP A 141 3.03 -13.04 -28.58
CA ASP A 141 4.12 -12.12 -28.81
C ASP A 141 4.08 -10.93 -27.84
N VAL A 142 5.23 -10.61 -27.23
CA VAL A 142 5.32 -9.63 -26.15
C VAL A 142 4.97 -8.22 -26.62
N ASP A 143 5.38 -7.83 -27.82
CA ASP A 143 5.14 -6.48 -28.33
C ASP A 143 3.66 -6.32 -28.71
N ILE A 144 3.07 -7.33 -29.36
CA ILE A 144 1.63 -7.34 -29.67
C ILE A 144 0.78 -7.25 -28.41
N LEU A 145 1.12 -8.01 -27.36
CA LEU A 145 0.37 -7.98 -26.10
C LEU A 145 0.55 -6.66 -25.35
N LYS A 146 1.76 -6.08 -25.38
CA LYS A 146 2.05 -4.81 -24.75
C LYS A 146 1.25 -3.68 -25.40
N ASP A 147 1.19 -3.65 -26.73
CA ASP A 147 0.45 -2.62 -27.45
C ASP A 147 -1.05 -2.72 -27.14
N TYR A 148 -1.62 -3.93 -27.19
CA TYR A 148 -3.01 -4.16 -26.78
C TYR A 148 -3.30 -3.69 -25.35
N LEU A 149 -2.40 -3.98 -24.39
CA LEU A 149 -2.58 -3.58 -22.99
C LEU A 149 -2.44 -2.07 -22.78
N ASN A 150 -1.63 -1.37 -23.57
CA ASN A 150 -1.51 0.08 -23.51
C ASN A 150 -2.70 0.80 -24.15
N ASP A 151 -3.39 0.16 -25.10
CA ASP A 151 -4.59 0.70 -25.74
C ASP A 151 -5.85 0.56 -24.87
N LEU A 152 -5.80 -0.23 -23.79
CA LEU A 152 -6.90 -0.28 -22.83
C LEU A 152 -7.05 1.08 -22.15
N GLU A 153 -8.29 1.58 -22.07
CA GLU A 153 -8.60 2.79 -21.28
C GLU A 153 -9.04 2.43 -19.86
N THR A 154 -9.88 1.40 -19.73
CA THR A 154 -10.47 0.96 -18.46
C THR A 154 -10.53 -0.55 -18.34
N TYR A 155 -10.55 -1.03 -17.09
CA TYR A 155 -10.76 -2.44 -16.75
C TYR A 155 -11.46 -2.58 -15.42
N ASP A 156 -12.62 -3.24 -15.43
CA ASP A 156 -13.34 -3.63 -14.21
C ASP A 156 -12.93 -5.05 -13.81
N GLY A 157 -12.08 -5.12 -12.77
CA GLY A 157 -11.45 -6.34 -12.29
C GLY A 157 -11.88 -6.76 -10.89
N ALA A 158 -11.23 -7.81 -10.40
CA ALA A 158 -11.28 -8.23 -9.02
C ALA A 158 -10.84 -7.13 -8.04
N SER A 159 -9.87 -6.31 -8.41
CA SER A 159 -9.41 -5.17 -7.62
C SER A 159 -10.24 -3.89 -7.83
N GLY A 160 -11.37 -3.96 -8.55
CA GLY A 160 -12.25 -2.82 -8.82
C GLY A 160 -11.95 -2.13 -10.14
N HIS A 161 -12.31 -0.86 -10.25
CA HIS A 161 -12.18 -0.08 -11.48
C HIS A 161 -10.75 0.44 -11.67
N LEU A 162 -10.12 0.07 -12.77
CA LEU A 162 -8.79 0.49 -13.18
C LEU A 162 -8.88 1.41 -14.39
N THR A 163 -8.15 2.53 -14.36
CA THR A 163 -8.00 3.45 -15.49
C THR A 163 -6.54 3.47 -15.93
N PHE A 164 -6.28 3.23 -17.21
CA PHE A 164 -4.93 3.17 -17.76
C PHE A 164 -4.52 4.52 -18.34
N ASP A 165 -3.24 4.86 -18.25
CA ASP A 165 -2.70 6.13 -18.76
C ASP A 165 -2.06 6.04 -20.15
N GLY A 166 -2.22 4.91 -20.83
CA GLY A 166 -1.62 4.60 -22.13
C GLY A 166 -0.10 4.44 -22.12
N LYS A 167 0.54 4.53 -20.95
CA LYS A 167 2.02 4.48 -20.77
C LYS A 167 2.42 3.35 -19.82
N GLY A 168 1.55 2.33 -19.68
CA GLY A 168 1.70 1.23 -18.73
C GLY A 168 1.44 1.61 -17.27
N GLY A 169 0.93 2.81 -17.00
CA GLY A 169 0.49 3.22 -15.68
C GLY A 169 -1.00 2.95 -15.47
N VAL A 170 -1.34 2.53 -14.26
CA VAL A 170 -2.73 2.30 -13.83
C VAL A 170 -3.05 3.24 -12.68
N THR A 171 -4.24 3.85 -12.75
CA THR A 171 -4.82 4.69 -11.72
C THR A 171 -6.06 4.01 -11.16
N LYS A 172 -6.14 4.01 -9.82
CA LYS A 172 -7.24 3.47 -9.04
C LYS A 172 -7.42 4.33 -7.80
N THR A 173 -8.66 4.43 -7.32
CA THR A 173 -8.97 5.14 -6.08
C THR A 173 -8.41 4.36 -4.88
N PRO A 174 -7.52 4.94 -4.07
CA PRO A 174 -7.05 4.29 -2.84
C PRO A 174 -8.15 4.28 -1.78
N SER A 175 -8.12 3.28 -0.91
CA SER A 175 -8.92 3.21 0.31
C SER A 175 -8.08 3.69 1.50
N PHE A 176 -8.71 4.48 2.37
CA PHE A 176 -8.16 4.85 3.66
C PHE A 176 -8.78 3.96 4.72
N LYS A 177 -7.93 3.35 5.54
CA LYS A 177 -8.33 2.52 6.67
C LYS A 177 -7.66 3.02 7.94
N ILE A 178 -8.26 2.72 9.08
CA ILE A 178 -7.70 3.03 10.40
C ILE A 178 -7.65 1.77 11.24
N VAL A 179 -6.58 1.64 12.01
CA VAL A 179 -6.48 0.57 13.01
C VAL A 179 -7.33 0.96 14.22
N LYS A 180 -8.43 0.23 14.44
CA LYS A 180 -9.29 0.34 15.62
C LYS A 180 -9.44 -1.03 16.27
N ASN A 181 -9.23 -1.11 17.57
CA ASN A 181 -9.30 -2.35 18.36
C ASN A 181 -8.45 -3.48 17.74
N GLY A 182 -7.24 -3.13 17.27
CA GLY A 182 -6.33 -4.10 16.64
C GLY A 182 -6.79 -4.66 15.29
N LYS A 183 -7.75 -4.02 14.61
CA LYS A 183 -8.22 -4.40 13.27
C LYS A 183 -8.23 -3.20 12.32
N LEU A 184 -8.02 -3.45 11.03
CA LEU A 184 -8.24 -2.43 10.01
C LEU A 184 -9.73 -2.29 9.72
N VAL A 185 -10.25 -1.07 9.89
CA VAL A 185 -11.60 -0.69 9.49
C VAL A 185 -11.52 0.48 8.51
N ASP A 186 -12.53 0.64 7.67
CA ASP A 186 -12.57 1.79 6.76
C ASP A 186 -12.61 3.11 7.54
N LEU A 187 -11.84 4.09 7.04
CA LEU A 187 -11.82 5.44 7.55
C LEU A 187 -12.86 6.24 6.77
N GLU A 188 -14.05 6.39 7.34
CA GLU A 188 -15.09 7.32 6.88
C GLU A 188 -14.65 8.79 7.06
#